data_AF-A0A653BQ14-F1
#
_entry.id   AF-A0A653BQ14-F1
#
_cell.length_a   1.000
_cell.length_b   1.000
_cell.length_c   1.000
_cell.angle_alpha   90.00
_cell.angle_beta   90.00
_cell.angle_gamma   90.00
#
_symmetry.space_group_name_H-M   'P 1'
#
loop_
_entity.id
_entity.type
_entity.pdbx_description
1 polymer ?
#
loop_
_entity_poly.entity_id
_entity_poly.type
_entity_poly.pdbx_seq_one_letter_code
_entity_poly.pdbx_strand_id
1 'polypeptide(L)'
;MPVRRHTDPIQVKLIWDAIRSSNAARQIPDLARITKYIQAIGNYSPTLIESFVKNALKDKLIVTTGKKQEGAVSSYKIVDQELPELDGKDWYCFECHLAGDVIPCSRCFRVFHTACVPRVRRQFEEEKRLNCESRDRVLANEKSISANKLGEQIESLAGEDKGMVQYDEGLCFLCNLSNVDFSCGMNREELNYMLRFVLHRIRAWMINLHKDTGKRGVSLKLTTKNDIQKPKKKYTQHCKLFFSYPTQ
;
A
#
# COMPACT_ATOMS: atom_id res chain seq x y z
N MET A 1 -0.20 20.16 -10.74
CA MET A 1 -0.73 18.84 -10.35
C MET A 1 -1.39 18.98 -8.98
N PRO A 2 -2.49 18.29 -8.68
CA PRO A 2 -3.16 18.48 -7.40
C PRO A 2 -2.41 17.74 -6.27
N VAL A 3 -2.03 18.47 -5.22
CA VAL A 3 -1.57 17.88 -3.96
C VAL A 3 -2.74 17.09 -3.36
N ARG A 4 -2.57 15.78 -3.19
CA ARG A 4 -3.62 14.93 -2.60
C ARG A 4 -3.70 15.09 -1.09
N ARG A 5 -2.54 15.07 -0.43
CA ARG A 5 -2.39 15.30 1.02
C ARG A 5 -1.11 16.06 1.27
N HIS A 6 -1.14 16.89 2.30
CA HIS A 6 0.00 17.72 2.71
C HIS A 6 0.75 17.13 3.91
N THR A 7 0.10 16.25 4.68
CA THR A 7 0.64 15.72 5.93
C THR A 7 1.14 14.31 5.75
N ASP A 8 2.38 14.06 6.17
CA ASP A 8 2.96 12.71 6.13
C ASP A 8 2.31 11.79 7.18
N PRO A 9 2.15 10.48 6.89
CA PRO A 9 1.53 9.53 7.82
C PRO A 9 2.20 9.51 9.21
N ILE A 10 3.52 9.67 9.25
CA ILE A 10 4.31 9.68 10.49
C ILE A 10 3.96 10.91 11.33
N GLN A 11 3.83 12.08 10.70
CA GLN A 11 3.46 13.32 11.39
C GLN A 11 2.04 13.26 11.93
N VAL A 12 1.10 12.71 11.15
CA VAL A 12 -0.29 12.50 11.60
C VAL A 12 -0.33 11.62 12.83
N LYS A 13 0.43 10.52 12.83
CA LYS A 13 0.52 9.61 13.98
C LYS A 13 1.04 10.33 15.24
N LEU A 14 2.12 11.10 15.11
CA LEU A 14 2.68 11.87 16.22
C LEU A 14 1.65 12.87 16.81
N ILE A 15 0.93 13.57 15.95
CA ILE A 15 -0.13 14.51 16.36
C ILE A 15 -1.25 13.75 17.08
N TRP A 16 -1.71 12.63 16.54
CA TRP A 16 -2.77 11.83 17.15
C TRP A 16 -2.35 11.24 18.50
N ASP A 17 -1.11 10.80 18.63
CA ASP A 17 -0.58 10.29 19.89
C ASP A 17 -0.44 11.40 20.94
N ALA A 18 -0.07 12.62 20.53
CA ALA A 18 -0.07 13.81 21.39
C ALA A 18 -1.49 14.20 21.87
N ILE A 19 -2.49 14.11 20.99
CA ILE A 19 -3.90 14.37 21.34
C ILE A 19 -4.41 13.28 22.29
N ARG A 20 -4.11 12.01 22.00
CA ARG A 20 -4.47 10.87 22.86
C ARG A 20 -3.85 10.98 24.25
N SER A 21 -2.57 11.36 24.36
CA SER A 21 -1.90 11.54 25.65
C SER A 21 -2.48 12.72 26.44
N SER A 22 -2.82 13.82 25.76
CA SER A 22 -3.48 14.98 26.39
C SER A 22 -4.88 14.65 26.90
N ASN A 23 -5.67 13.92 26.12
CA ASN A 23 -7.00 13.45 26.52
C ASN A 23 -6.94 12.45 27.68
N ALA A 24 -5.94 11.56 27.70
CA ALA A 24 -5.72 10.63 28.82
C ALA A 24 -5.40 11.38 30.14
N ALA A 25 -4.69 12.50 30.04
CA ALA A 25 -4.43 13.40 31.16
C ALA A 25 -5.62 14.31 31.53
N ARG A 26 -6.79 14.15 30.89
CA ARG A 26 -7.98 15.01 31.02
C ARG A 26 -7.70 16.50 30.77
N GLN A 27 -6.72 16.80 29.93
CA GLN A 27 -6.33 18.15 29.57
C GLN A 27 -6.75 18.48 28.15
N ILE A 28 -7.01 19.77 27.91
CA ILE A 28 -7.37 20.27 26.58
C ILE A 28 -6.14 20.15 25.66
N PRO A 29 -6.24 19.46 24.51
CA PRO A 29 -5.13 19.38 23.55
C PRO A 29 -4.94 20.71 22.86
N ASP A 30 -4.01 21.53 23.37
CA ASP A 30 -3.61 22.82 22.81
C ASP A 30 -2.33 22.70 21.97
N LEU A 31 -2.05 23.74 21.16
CA LEU A 31 -0.89 23.76 20.27
C LEU A 31 0.44 23.66 21.05
N ALA A 32 0.54 24.33 22.21
CA ALA A 32 1.78 24.33 23.00
C ALA A 32 2.05 22.95 23.61
N ARG A 33 1.01 22.22 24.01
CA ARG A 33 1.13 20.86 24.54
C ARG A 33 1.48 19.83 23.48
N ILE A 34 0.86 19.91 22.30
CA ILE A 34 1.25 19.07 21.17
C ILE A 34 2.72 19.32 20.82
N THR A 35 3.14 20.58 20.81
CA THR A 35 4.54 20.98 20.56
C THR A 35 5.49 20.38 21.59
N LYS A 36 5.18 20.51 22.89
CA LYS A 36 5.99 19.92 23.97
C LYS A 36 6.09 18.40 23.87
N TYR A 37 4.99 17.72 23.54
CA TYR A 37 4.98 16.27 23.40
C TYR A 37 5.88 15.81 22.24
N ILE A 38 5.78 16.46 21.09
CA ILE A 38 6.59 16.10 19.91
C ILE A 38 8.07 16.44 20.14
N GLN A 39 8.37 17.56 20.81
CA GLN A 39 9.73 17.93 21.21
C GLN A 39 10.35 16.94 22.22
N ALA A 40 9.54 16.34 23.10
CA ALA A 40 10.02 15.33 24.03
C ALA A 40 10.42 14.01 23.34
N ILE A 41 9.83 13.72 22.18
CA ILE A 41 10.10 12.51 21.41
C ILE A 41 11.23 12.72 20.40
N GLY A 42 11.42 13.94 19.90
CA GLY A 42 12.48 14.25 18.93
C GLY A 42 12.81 15.73 18.80
N ASN A 43 13.91 16.01 18.11
CA ASN A 43 14.47 17.35 17.95
C ASN A 43 13.75 18.17 16.86
N TYR A 44 12.44 18.37 16.98
CA TYR A 44 11.65 19.17 16.05
C TYR A 44 11.55 20.64 16.50
N SER A 45 11.74 21.57 15.56
CA SER A 45 11.49 22.99 15.81
C SER A 45 10.01 23.24 16.08
N PRO A 46 9.65 24.15 17.02
CA PRO A 46 8.25 24.49 17.28
C PRO A 46 7.54 25.01 16.02
N THR A 47 8.23 25.78 15.17
CA THR A 47 7.67 26.31 13.91
C THR A 47 7.29 25.20 12.92
N LEU A 48 8.06 24.12 12.89
CA LEU A 48 7.80 22.97 12.03
C LEU A 48 6.58 22.20 12.52
N ILE A 49 6.44 22.02 13.84
CA ILE A 49 5.28 21.35 14.44
C ILE A 49 3.99 22.12 14.14
N GLU A 50 4.03 23.45 14.24
CA GLU A 50 2.89 24.29 13.85
C GLU A 50 2.49 24.08 12.38
N SER A 51 3.47 23.91 11.49
CA SER A 51 3.20 23.63 10.08
C SER A 51 2.53 22.25 9.90
N PHE A 52 2.93 21.23 10.65
CA PHE A 52 2.30 19.90 10.62
C PHE A 52 0.85 19.96 11.07
N VAL A 53 0.56 20.72 12.13
CA VAL A 53 -0.81 20.94 12.61
C VAL A 53 -1.65 21.69 11.56
N LYS A 54 -1.09 22.73 10.93
CA LYS A 54 -1.76 23.47 9.84
C LYS A 54 -2.05 22.56 8.64
N ASN A 55 -1.12 21.69 8.26
CA ASN A 55 -1.32 20.74 7.16
C ASN A 55 -2.38 19.69 7.53
N ALA A 56 -2.36 19.18 8.76
CA ALA A 56 -3.36 18.21 9.23
C ALA A 56 -4.78 18.80 9.27
N LEU A 57 -4.91 20.11 9.55
CA LEU A 57 -6.19 20.82 9.45
C LEU A 57 -6.68 20.93 8.00
N LYS A 58 -5.78 21.23 7.05
CA LYS A 58 -6.12 21.29 5.62
C LYS A 58 -6.60 19.94 5.10
N ASP A 59 -5.93 18.87 5.52
CA ASP A 59 -6.27 17.49 5.15
C ASP A 59 -7.48 16.94 5.93
N LYS A 60 -8.12 17.76 6.78
CA LYS A 60 -9.29 17.42 7.62
C LYS A 60 -9.05 16.22 8.55
N LEU A 61 -7.80 15.98 8.94
CA LEU A 61 -7.42 14.89 9.86
C LEU A 61 -7.61 15.25 11.33
N ILE A 62 -7.66 16.55 11.62
CA ILE A 62 -7.96 17.12 12.93
C ILE A 62 -8.94 18.27 12.75
N VAL A 63 -9.79 18.51 13.75
CA VAL A 63 -10.71 19.64 13.80
C VAL A 63 -10.43 20.47 15.04
N THR A 64 -10.37 21.78 14.86
CA THR A 64 -10.33 22.74 15.96
C THR A 64 -11.71 22.89 16.57
N THR A 65 -11.87 22.47 17.82
CA THR A 65 -13.06 22.70 18.63
C THR A 65 -12.76 23.88 19.55
N GLY A 66 -13.19 25.08 19.16
CA GLY A 66 -12.99 26.31 19.92
C GLY A 66 -13.56 27.49 19.14
N LYS A 67 -14.42 28.30 19.76
CA LYS A 67 -14.97 29.50 19.12
C LYS A 67 -13.82 30.48 18.86
N LYS A 68 -13.73 31.05 17.66
CA LYS A 68 -12.91 32.24 17.36
C LYS A 68 -13.50 33.45 18.09
N GLN A 69 -13.46 33.45 19.42
CA GLN A 69 -13.62 34.66 20.22
C GLN A 69 -12.30 34.92 20.92
N GLU A 70 -11.89 36.19 20.89
CA GLU A 70 -10.63 36.70 21.42
C GLU A 70 -10.37 36.14 22.82
N GLY A 71 -9.43 35.20 22.93
CA GLY A 71 -9.03 34.56 24.20
C GLY A 71 -9.41 33.09 24.39
N ALA A 72 -10.18 32.45 23.49
CA ALA A 72 -10.54 31.04 23.64
C ALA A 72 -9.45 30.09 23.10
N VAL A 73 -8.96 29.18 23.96
CA VAL A 73 -7.97 28.16 23.62
C VAL A 73 -8.54 27.21 22.56
N SER A 74 -7.93 27.20 21.36
CA SER A 74 -8.28 26.27 20.29
C SER A 74 -7.90 24.84 20.68
N SER A 75 -8.89 23.99 20.95
CA SER A 75 -8.65 22.57 21.24
C SER A 75 -8.66 21.73 19.97
N TYR A 76 -7.76 20.76 19.85
CA TYR A 76 -7.70 19.86 18.69
C TYR A 76 -8.36 18.52 18.99
N LYS A 77 -9.28 18.08 18.14
CA LYS A 77 -9.94 16.78 18.22
C LYS A 77 -9.66 15.96 16.96
N ILE A 78 -9.47 14.64 17.14
CA ILE A 78 -9.38 13.68 16.05
C ILE A 78 -10.78 13.50 15.46
N VAL A 79 -10.89 13.62 14.14
CA VAL A 79 -12.17 13.45 13.42
C VAL A 79 -12.45 11.96 13.29
N ASP A 80 -13.68 11.53 13.61
CA ASP A 80 -14.17 10.22 13.20
C ASP A 80 -14.32 10.28 11.69
N GLN A 81 -13.41 9.61 11.00
CA GLN A 81 -13.13 9.79 9.58
C GLN A 81 -14.35 9.37 8.74
N GLU A 82 -15.18 10.32 8.32
CA GLU A 82 -16.07 10.10 7.18
C GLU A 82 -15.17 9.85 5.97
N LEU A 83 -15.34 8.68 5.33
CA LEU A 83 -14.58 8.32 4.13
C LEU A 83 -14.80 9.42 3.07
N PRO A 84 -13.76 10.18 2.70
CA PRO A 84 -13.89 11.14 1.62
C PRO A 84 -14.31 10.42 0.35
N GLU A 85 -14.94 11.13 -0.59
CA GLU A 85 -15.15 10.60 -1.94
C GLU A 85 -13.79 10.22 -2.54
N LEU A 86 -13.52 8.92 -2.57
CA LEU A 86 -12.28 8.37 -3.08
C LEU A 86 -12.38 8.29 -4.61
N ASP A 87 -11.39 8.86 -5.29
CA ASP A 87 -11.19 8.69 -6.73
C ASP A 87 -10.54 7.34 -7.09
N GLY A 88 -10.52 6.40 -6.13
CA GLY A 88 -9.96 5.06 -6.28
C GLY A 88 -8.43 5.02 -6.40
N LYS A 89 -7.72 6.12 -6.10
CA LYS A 89 -6.26 6.19 -6.12
C LYS A 89 -5.69 6.43 -4.72
N ASP A 90 -4.45 6.00 -4.51
CA ASP A 90 -3.73 6.21 -3.25
C ASP A 90 -3.42 7.69 -3.00
N TRP A 91 -3.27 8.05 -1.73
CA TRP A 91 -2.90 9.40 -1.31
C TRP A 91 -1.39 9.61 -1.12
N TYR A 92 -0.63 8.53 -0.96
CA TYR A 92 0.80 8.58 -0.65
C TYR A 92 1.59 7.88 -1.75
N CYS A 93 2.78 8.40 -2.05
CA CYS A 93 3.68 7.81 -3.03
C CYS A 93 4.02 6.36 -2.66
N PHE A 94 3.93 5.43 -3.62
CA PHE A 94 4.22 4.01 -3.38
C PHE A 94 5.70 3.74 -3.06
N GLU A 95 6.60 4.63 -3.46
CA GLU A 95 8.05 4.44 -3.33
C GLU A 95 8.65 5.00 -2.04
N CYS A 96 8.16 6.16 -1.61
CA CYS A 96 8.66 6.84 -0.41
C CYS A 96 7.64 6.88 0.73
N HIS A 97 6.37 6.55 0.46
CA HIS A 97 5.26 6.56 1.43
C HIS A 97 5.01 7.94 2.07
N LEU A 98 5.48 9.01 1.43
CA LEU A 98 5.31 10.39 1.87
C LEU A 98 4.15 11.06 1.13
N ALA A 99 3.65 12.14 1.72
CA ALA A 99 2.65 13.03 1.14
C ALA A 99 3.31 14.05 0.18
N GLY A 100 2.48 14.69 -0.66
CA GLY A 100 2.95 15.71 -1.61
C GLY A 100 2.30 15.64 -2.98
N ASP A 101 3.02 16.16 -3.98
CA ASP A 101 2.61 16.24 -5.38
C ASP A 101 2.80 14.89 -6.10
N VAL A 102 1.73 14.09 -6.12
CA VAL A 102 1.77 12.73 -6.67
C VAL A 102 1.07 12.62 -8.02
N ILE A 103 1.66 11.81 -8.89
CA ILE A 103 1.13 11.42 -10.20
C ILE A 103 0.42 10.07 -10.06
N PRO A 104 -0.84 9.93 -10.49
CA PRO A 104 -1.52 8.66 -10.50
C PRO A 104 -1.11 7.79 -11.69
N CYS A 105 -0.92 6.49 -11.44
CA CYS A 105 -0.74 5.51 -12.50
C CYS A 105 -2.03 5.34 -13.32
N SER A 106 -1.89 5.25 -14.65
CA SER A 106 -3.05 5.03 -15.54
C SER A 106 -3.68 3.64 -15.39
N ARG A 107 -2.88 2.61 -15.04
CA ARG A 107 -3.32 1.20 -14.98
C ARG A 107 -3.73 0.69 -13.61
N CYS A 108 -3.34 1.35 -12.52
CA CYS A 108 -3.63 0.89 -11.16
C CYS A 108 -3.91 2.04 -10.20
N PHE A 109 -4.21 1.73 -8.94
CA PHE A 109 -4.52 2.71 -7.90
C PHE A 109 -3.29 3.45 -7.35
N ARG A 110 -2.07 3.00 -7.67
CA ARG A 110 -0.82 3.55 -7.11
C ARG A 110 -0.53 4.96 -7.62
N VAL A 111 0.15 5.74 -6.79
CA VAL A 111 0.63 7.09 -7.11
C VAL A 111 2.11 7.24 -6.79
N PHE A 112 2.81 8.17 -7.43
CA PHE A 112 4.25 8.39 -7.22
C PHE A 112 4.67 9.86 -7.43
N HIS A 113 5.72 10.30 -6.75
CA HIS A 113 6.28 11.64 -6.97
C HIS A 113 7.12 11.69 -8.25
N THR A 114 7.13 12.83 -8.94
CA THR A 114 8.07 13.11 -10.04
C THR A 114 9.52 12.92 -9.61
N ALA A 115 9.86 13.37 -8.40
CA ALA A 115 11.19 13.19 -7.82
C ALA A 115 11.56 11.72 -7.55
N CYS A 116 10.58 10.82 -7.42
CA CYS A 116 10.83 9.39 -7.24
C CYS A 116 11.07 8.67 -8.58
N VAL A 117 10.60 9.22 -9.71
CA VAL A 117 10.72 8.60 -11.05
C VAL A 117 12.16 8.22 -11.41
N PRO A 118 13.19 9.07 -11.24
CA PRO A 118 14.56 8.72 -11.63
C PRO A 118 15.13 7.53 -10.85
N ARG A 119 14.74 7.38 -9.57
CA ARG A 119 15.14 6.23 -8.75
C ARG A 119 14.50 4.95 -9.28
N VAL A 120 13.20 5.00 -9.51
CA VAL A 120 12.41 3.86 -10.01
C VAL A 120 12.85 3.45 -11.40
N ARG A 121 13.15 4.41 -12.28
CA ARG A 121 13.67 4.14 -13.63
C ARG A 121 14.97 3.34 -13.58
N ARG A 122 15.91 3.73 -12.71
CA ARG A 122 17.17 2.98 -12.54
C ARG A 122 16.94 1.56 -12.06
N GLN A 123 16.04 1.37 -11.09
CA GLN A 123 15.67 0.03 -10.61
C GLN A 123 15.04 -0.81 -11.73
N PHE A 124 14.19 -0.19 -12.56
CA PHE A 124 13.58 -0.86 -13.71
C PHE A 124 14.62 -1.28 -14.75
N GLU A 125 15.59 -0.43 -15.06
CA GLU A 125 16.68 -0.77 -15.99
C GLU A 125 17.53 -1.94 -15.48
N GLU A 126 17.81 -1.97 -14.17
CA GLU A 126 18.53 -3.06 -13.53
C GLU A 126 17.73 -4.37 -13.56
N GLU A 127 16.46 -4.35 -13.17
CA GLU A 127 15.59 -5.53 -13.21
C GLU A 127 15.38 -6.04 -14.64
N LYS A 128 15.19 -5.11 -15.60
CA LYS A 128 15.10 -5.45 -17.02
C LYS A 128 16.35 -6.19 -17.49
N ARG A 129 17.54 -5.73 -17.11
CA ARG A 129 18.80 -6.41 -17.45
C ARG A 129 18.85 -7.82 -16.85
N LEU A 130 18.53 -7.97 -15.58
CA LEU A 130 18.53 -9.27 -14.90
C LEU A 130 17.51 -10.25 -15.51
N ASN A 131 16.34 -9.74 -15.92
CA ASN A 131 15.31 -10.56 -16.54
C ASN A 131 15.73 -11.02 -17.94
N CYS A 132 16.37 -10.14 -18.74
CA CYS A 132 16.96 -10.51 -20.02
C CYS A 132 18.06 -11.57 -19.88
N GLU A 133 18.99 -11.38 -18.94
CA GLU A 133 20.06 -12.36 -18.66
C GLU A 133 19.49 -13.73 -18.22
N SER A 134 18.44 -13.71 -17.40
CA SER A 134 17.76 -14.92 -16.93
C SER A 134 17.05 -15.64 -18.08
N ARG A 135 16.37 -14.89 -18.96
CA ARG A 135 15.77 -15.45 -20.18
C ARG A 135 16.82 -16.09 -21.06
N ASP A 136 17.91 -15.40 -21.36
CA ASP A 136 18.91 -15.89 -22.31
C ASP A 136 19.57 -17.18 -21.78
N ARG A 137 19.72 -17.32 -20.46
CA ARG A 137 20.11 -18.58 -19.80
C ARG A 137 19.07 -19.69 -19.92
N VAL A 138 17.78 -19.38 -19.72
CA VAL A 138 16.69 -20.37 -19.88
C VAL A 138 16.63 -20.86 -21.32
N LEU A 139 16.65 -19.95 -22.30
CA LEU A 139 16.64 -20.29 -23.72
C LEU A 139 17.88 -21.11 -24.13
N ALA A 140 19.07 -20.81 -23.58
CA ALA A 140 20.27 -21.60 -23.82
C ALA A 140 20.16 -23.02 -23.24
N ASN A 141 19.55 -23.17 -22.05
CA ASN A 141 19.29 -24.47 -21.44
C ASN A 141 18.22 -25.27 -22.21
N GLU A 142 17.16 -24.63 -22.69
CA GLU A 142 16.14 -25.30 -23.51
C GLU A 142 16.72 -25.83 -24.82
N LYS A 143 17.61 -25.05 -25.46
CA LYS A 143 18.34 -25.47 -26.67
C LYS A 143 19.29 -26.64 -26.43
N SER A 144 19.96 -26.70 -25.28
CA SER A 144 20.85 -27.83 -24.94
C SER A 144 20.08 -29.10 -24.57
N ILE A 145 18.88 -28.96 -23.98
CA ILE A 145 17.96 -30.09 -23.72
C ILE A 145 17.37 -30.64 -25.02
N SER A 146 16.99 -29.77 -25.96
CA SER A 146 16.45 -30.17 -27.27
C SER A 146 17.50 -30.70 -28.24
N ALA A 147 18.78 -30.33 -28.11
CA ALA A 147 19.87 -30.98 -28.84
C ALA A 147 20.08 -32.47 -28.47
N ASN A 148 19.57 -32.91 -27.32
CA ASN A 148 19.63 -34.32 -26.88
C ASN A 148 18.37 -35.13 -27.24
N LYS A 149 17.41 -34.55 -27.96
CA LYS A 149 16.19 -35.24 -28.39
C LYS A 149 15.94 -34.93 -29.86
N LEU A 150 16.22 -35.91 -30.72
CA LEU A 150 16.03 -35.81 -32.17
C LEU A 150 14.57 -35.41 -32.49
N GLY A 151 14.44 -34.29 -33.21
CA GLY A 151 13.36 -33.92 -34.15
C GLY A 151 11.91 -34.06 -33.70
N GLU A 152 11.24 -32.93 -33.44
CA GLU A 152 10.22 -32.37 -34.35
C GLU A 152 9.50 -31.17 -33.70
N GLN A 153 9.37 -30.10 -34.51
CA GLN A 153 8.47 -28.95 -34.35
C GLN A 153 8.63 -28.05 -33.12
N ILE A 154 9.60 -27.12 -33.18
CA ILE A 154 9.46 -25.80 -32.56
C ILE A 154 9.86 -24.74 -33.60
N GLU A 155 9.05 -24.60 -34.65
CA GLU A 155 9.00 -23.39 -35.48
C GLU A 155 7.74 -22.60 -35.09
N SER A 156 7.75 -21.92 -33.95
CA SER A 156 6.81 -20.80 -33.69
C SER A 156 7.12 -19.95 -32.45
N LEU A 157 8.38 -19.82 -32.04
CA LEU A 157 8.77 -18.87 -30.97
C LEU A 157 9.98 -18.02 -31.37
N ALA A 158 10.12 -17.72 -32.67
CA ALA A 158 10.83 -16.51 -33.09
C ALA A 158 9.95 -15.30 -32.72
N GLY A 159 9.84 -15.04 -31.42
CA GLY A 159 9.19 -13.86 -30.89
C GLY A 159 9.90 -12.64 -31.46
N GLU A 160 9.13 -11.83 -32.16
CA GLU A 160 9.51 -10.53 -32.67
C GLU A 160 10.39 -9.78 -31.66
N ASP A 161 11.43 -9.18 -32.21
CA ASP A 161 12.39 -8.29 -31.57
C ASP A 161 11.72 -7.49 -30.42
N LYS A 162 11.83 -7.98 -29.17
CA LYS A 162 11.52 -7.19 -27.96
C LYS A 162 12.66 -6.18 -27.74
N GLY A 163 12.96 -5.42 -28.79
CA GLY A 163 13.78 -4.24 -28.76
C GLY A 163 13.08 -3.19 -27.91
N MET A 164 13.74 -2.81 -26.82
CA MET A 164 13.63 -1.48 -26.24
C MET A 164 12.28 -1.10 -25.57
N VAL A 165 11.73 -1.96 -24.69
CA VAL A 165 10.71 -1.48 -23.73
C VAL A 165 11.30 -0.36 -22.87
N GLN A 166 10.86 0.87 -23.09
CA GLN A 166 11.26 2.05 -22.33
C GLN A 166 10.36 2.23 -21.10
N TYR A 167 10.88 2.96 -20.10
CA TYR A 167 10.11 3.29 -18.91
C TYR A 167 9.05 4.35 -19.23
N ASP A 168 7.78 4.04 -19.04
CA ASP A 168 6.68 4.99 -19.17
C ASP A 168 6.50 5.77 -17.85
N GLU A 169 6.66 7.10 -17.90
CA GLU A 169 6.50 8.00 -16.75
C GLU A 169 5.05 8.14 -16.29
N GLY A 170 4.06 7.70 -17.09
CA GLY A 170 2.64 7.62 -16.71
C GLY A 170 2.28 6.33 -15.96
N LEU A 171 3.23 5.40 -15.82
CA LEU A 171 3.04 4.10 -15.17
C LEU A 171 3.87 3.99 -13.89
N CYS A 172 3.31 3.30 -12.89
CA CYS A 172 4.09 2.92 -11.72
C CYS A 172 5.12 1.84 -12.07
N PHE A 173 6.14 1.72 -11.22
CA PHE A 173 7.20 0.71 -11.32
C PHE A 173 6.70 -0.69 -11.72
N LEU A 174 5.76 -1.23 -10.96
CA LEU A 174 5.24 -2.59 -11.14
C LEU A 174 4.48 -2.77 -12.46
N CYS A 175 3.82 -1.71 -12.95
CA CYS A 175 3.13 -1.76 -14.24
C CYS A 175 4.13 -1.70 -15.40
N ASN A 176 5.22 -0.95 -15.25
CA ASN A 176 6.33 -0.98 -16.20
C ASN A 176 7.00 -2.36 -16.22
N LEU A 177 7.25 -2.96 -15.05
CA LEU A 177 7.87 -4.29 -14.96
C LEU A 177 7.00 -5.40 -15.58
N SER A 178 5.68 -5.34 -15.39
CA SER A 178 4.76 -6.32 -15.99
C SER A 178 4.83 -6.40 -17.53
N ASN A 179 5.33 -5.35 -18.18
CA ASN A 179 5.54 -5.34 -19.63
C ASN A 179 6.86 -6.01 -20.05
N VAL A 180 7.78 -6.21 -19.11
CA VAL A 180 9.11 -6.81 -19.31
C VAL A 180 9.11 -8.29 -18.89
N ASP A 181 8.29 -8.67 -17.92
CA ASP A 181 8.23 -10.03 -17.41
C ASP A 181 7.95 -11.07 -18.51
N PHE A 182 8.75 -12.13 -18.52
CA PHE A 182 8.52 -13.29 -19.39
C PHE A 182 7.42 -14.17 -18.81
N SER A 183 6.57 -14.72 -19.68
CA SER A 183 5.49 -15.60 -19.27
C SER A 183 6.06 -16.84 -18.59
N CYS A 184 5.74 -17.06 -17.31
CA CYS A 184 6.02 -18.34 -16.69
C CYS A 184 5.14 -19.41 -17.37
N GLY A 185 5.71 -20.55 -17.73
CA GLY A 185 4.96 -21.66 -18.34
C GLY A 185 4.00 -22.38 -17.37
N MET A 186 3.88 -21.90 -16.13
CA MET A 186 2.97 -22.47 -15.14
C MET A 186 1.55 -21.97 -15.35
N ASN A 187 0.58 -22.87 -15.25
CA ASN A 187 -0.83 -22.49 -15.20
C ASN A 187 -1.20 -21.84 -13.85
N ARG A 188 -2.41 -21.27 -13.78
CA ARG A 188 -2.89 -20.55 -12.59
C ARG A 188 -2.93 -21.45 -11.35
N GLU A 189 -3.28 -22.72 -11.53
CA GLU A 189 -3.42 -23.72 -10.47
C GLU A 189 -2.07 -24.07 -9.85
N GLU A 190 -1.07 -24.31 -10.69
CA GLU A 190 0.32 -24.58 -10.30
C GLU A 190 0.93 -23.39 -9.58
N LEU A 191 0.75 -22.18 -10.12
CA LEU A 191 1.21 -20.95 -9.46
C LEU A 191 0.56 -20.77 -8.09
N ASN A 192 -0.76 -20.98 -7.99
CA ASN A 192 -1.48 -20.90 -6.72
C ASN A 192 -0.99 -21.95 -5.70
N TYR A 193 -0.66 -23.15 -6.16
CA TYR A 193 -0.10 -24.19 -5.30
C TYR A 193 1.27 -23.80 -4.75
N MET A 194 2.16 -23.27 -5.60
CA MET A 194 3.48 -22.76 -5.17
C MET A 194 3.35 -21.59 -4.20
N LEU A 195 2.45 -20.63 -4.48
CA LEU A 195 2.20 -19.50 -3.59
C LEU A 195 1.66 -19.95 -2.23
N ARG A 196 0.85 -21.01 -2.17
CA ARG A 196 0.39 -21.58 -0.88
C ARG A 196 1.56 -22.08 -0.03
N PHE A 197 2.55 -22.72 -0.63
CA PHE A 197 3.75 -23.15 0.08
C PHE A 197 4.55 -21.96 0.64
N VAL A 198 4.77 -20.95 -0.19
CA VAL A 198 5.47 -19.72 0.22
C VAL A 198 4.72 -19.02 1.36
N LEU A 199 3.40 -18.85 1.23
CA LEU A 199 2.56 -18.24 2.27
C LEU A 199 2.57 -19.05 3.57
N HIS A 200 2.57 -20.38 3.49
CA HIS A 200 2.69 -21.23 4.67
C HIS A 200 4.02 -21.00 5.38
N ARG A 201 5.12 -20.91 4.63
CA ARG A 201 6.46 -20.65 5.20
C ARG A 201 6.57 -19.27 5.83
N ILE A 202 6.04 -18.23 5.18
CA ILE A 202 6.00 -16.86 5.73
C ILE A 202 5.21 -16.86 7.05
N ARG A 203 4.04 -17.53 7.09
CA ARG A 203 3.22 -17.63 8.31
C ARG A 203 3.95 -18.35 9.44
N ALA A 204 4.63 -19.45 9.14
CA ALA A 204 5.42 -20.18 10.13
C ALA A 204 6.53 -19.29 10.72
N TRP A 205 7.23 -18.51 9.89
CA TRP A 205 8.25 -17.56 10.36
C TRP A 205 7.67 -16.45 11.25
N MET A 206 6.53 -15.86 10.89
CA MET A 206 5.90 -14.84 11.72
C MET A 206 5.43 -15.39 13.09
N ILE A 207 4.93 -16.64 13.13
CA ILE A 207 4.55 -17.28 14.38
C ILE A 207 5.77 -17.53 15.27
N ASN A 208 6.91 -17.88 14.69
CA ASN A 208 8.13 -18.14 15.44
C ASN A 208 8.79 -16.86 15.98
N LEU A 209 8.72 -15.74 15.24
CA LEU A 209 9.17 -14.43 15.74
C LEU A 209 8.43 -14.00 17.02
N HIS A 210 7.14 -14.30 17.14
CA HIS A 210 6.36 -14.01 18.35
C HIS A 210 6.71 -14.91 19.54
N LYS A 211 7.28 -16.11 19.32
CA LYS A 211 7.73 -17.00 20.38
C LYS A 211 9.05 -16.52 20.99
N ASP A 212 9.95 -15.94 20.17
CA ASP A 212 11.25 -15.45 20.64
C ASP A 212 11.17 -14.11 21.38
N THR A 213 10.17 -13.26 21.08
CA THR A 213 9.92 -12.01 21.82
C THR A 213 8.98 -12.17 23.04
N GLY A 214 8.66 -13.41 23.40
CA GLY A 214 7.68 -13.81 24.41
C GLY A 214 8.11 -13.66 25.89
N LYS A 215 8.74 -12.54 26.26
CA LYS A 215 8.68 -11.98 27.63
C LYS A 215 8.13 -10.55 27.56
N ARG A 216 6.86 -10.43 27.19
CA ARG A 216 5.86 -9.45 27.68
C ARG A 216 4.59 -9.63 26.86
N GLY A 217 3.61 -10.25 27.48
CA GLY A 217 2.36 -10.64 26.82
C GLY A 217 1.42 -9.47 26.57
N VAL A 218 0.79 -9.52 25.40
CA VAL A 218 -0.64 -9.19 25.22
C VAL A 218 -1.19 -10.25 24.27
N SER A 219 -2.04 -11.13 24.80
CA SER A 219 -2.67 -12.21 24.03
C SER A 219 -3.80 -11.62 23.17
N LEU A 220 -3.52 -11.40 21.89
CA LEU A 220 -4.56 -11.22 20.88
C LEU A 220 -5.14 -12.60 20.55
N LYS A 221 -6.20 -12.98 21.28
CA LYS A 221 -7.01 -14.16 20.96
C LYS A 221 -7.80 -13.90 19.69
N LEU A 222 -7.29 -14.34 18.54
CA LEU A 222 -8.12 -14.61 17.36
C LEU A 222 -8.89 -15.89 17.62
N THR A 223 -10.16 -15.73 18.00
CA THR A 223 -11.10 -16.85 18.11
C THR A 223 -11.62 -17.19 16.71
N THR A 224 -11.06 -18.22 16.10
CA THR A 224 -11.74 -18.96 15.02
C THR A 224 -12.69 -19.95 15.68
N LYS A 225 -13.97 -19.58 15.81
CA LYS A 225 -15.04 -20.57 15.98
C LYS A 225 -15.85 -20.63 14.69
N ASN A 226 -15.54 -21.64 13.88
CA ASN A 226 -16.53 -22.24 13.00
C ASN A 226 -17.52 -22.98 13.89
N ASP A 227 -18.67 -22.36 14.17
CA ASP A 227 -19.85 -23.09 14.61
C ASP A 227 -21.03 -22.65 13.73
N ILE A 228 -21.50 -23.61 12.96
CA ILE A 228 -22.71 -23.56 12.16
C ILE A 228 -23.89 -23.43 13.14
N GLN A 229 -24.49 -22.24 13.23
CA GLN A 229 -25.86 -22.10 13.74
C GLN A 229 -26.62 -21.05 12.93
N LYS A 230 -27.62 -21.55 12.18
CA LYS A 230 -28.58 -20.79 11.37
C LYS A 230 -29.31 -19.76 12.23
N PRO A 231 -29.40 -18.48 11.83
CA PRO A 231 -30.41 -17.58 12.38
C PRO A 231 -31.71 -17.66 11.57
N LYS A 232 -32.80 -17.95 12.27
CA LYS A 232 -34.20 -17.81 11.82
C LYS A 232 -34.43 -16.34 11.39
N LYS A 233 -34.70 -16.11 10.10
CA LYS A 233 -35.17 -14.79 9.61
C LYS A 233 -36.70 -14.80 9.54
N LYS A 234 -37.33 -14.12 10.50
CA LYS A 234 -38.54 -13.34 10.23
C LYS A 234 -38.08 -11.89 10.13
N TYR A 235 -38.02 -11.34 8.93
CA TYR A 235 -38.46 -9.98 8.64
C TYR A 235 -38.63 -9.85 7.12
N THR A 236 -39.77 -9.28 6.81
CA THR A 236 -40.47 -9.19 5.54
C THR A 236 -39.81 -8.23 4.54
N GLN A 237 -39.88 -8.63 3.27
CA GLN A 237 -40.17 -7.82 2.07
C GLN A 237 -39.43 -6.48 1.88
N HIS A 238 -38.47 -6.44 0.93
CA HIS A 238 -38.59 -5.76 -0.38
C HIS A 238 -37.20 -5.59 -1.02
N CYS A 239 -36.93 -6.38 -2.06
CA CYS A 239 -36.17 -6.02 -3.28
C CYS A 239 -36.01 -7.29 -4.12
N LYS A 240 -37.06 -7.61 -4.90
CA LYS A 240 -36.89 -8.37 -6.14
C LYS A 240 -36.45 -7.36 -7.20
N LEU A 241 -35.45 -7.72 -7.99
CA LEU A 241 -35.52 -7.88 -9.46
C LEU A 241 -34.07 -8.04 -9.97
N PHE A 242 -33.67 -9.28 -10.27
CA PHE A 242 -33.46 -9.83 -11.63
C PHE A 242 -32.21 -9.28 -12.33
N PHE A 243 -31.21 -10.14 -12.53
CA PHE A 243 -30.54 -10.26 -13.84
C PHE A 243 -30.09 -11.71 -14.04
N SER A 244 -30.91 -12.42 -14.80
CA SER A 244 -30.62 -13.67 -15.48
C SER A 244 -29.66 -13.41 -16.64
N TYR A 245 -28.72 -14.34 -16.84
CA TYR A 245 -27.89 -14.46 -18.05
C TYR A 245 -28.75 -14.57 -19.33
N PRO A 246 -28.14 -14.31 -20.49
CA PRO A 246 -27.96 -15.45 -21.38
C PRO A 246 -26.57 -15.52 -22.02
N THR A 247 -26.11 -16.76 -22.12
CA THR A 247 -25.13 -17.29 -23.07
C THR A 247 -25.69 -17.28 -24.49
N GLN A 248 -24.84 -16.88 -25.45
CA GLN A 248 -24.66 -17.57 -26.72
C GLN A 248 -23.16 -17.68 -26.96
#